data_AF-A0A932EQI8-F1
#
_entry.id   AF-A0A932EQI8-F1
#
_cell.length_a   1.000
_cell.length_b   1.000
_cell.length_c   1.000
_cell.angle_alpha   90.00
_cell.angle_beta   90.00
_cell.angle_gamma   90.00
#
_symmetry.space_group_name_H-M   'P 1'
#
loop_
_entity.id
_entity.type
_entity.pdbx_description
1 polymer ?
#
loop_
_entity_poly.entity_id
_entity_poly.type
_entity_poly.pdbx_seq_one_letter_code
_entity_poly.pdbx_strand_id
1 'polypeptide(L)'
;MRRRITAFLTLFLLAAASVPAQESKPAQQPGPPPLKLKVGDTVPDFTLKYYDGAAMKDFRLSDYKGKKNVLIGFFIFAFTGG
;
A
#
# COMPACT_ATOMS: atom_id res chain seq x y z
N MET A 1 -26.11 34.41 46.65
CA MET A 1 -25.62 34.40 45.25
C MET A 1 -24.90 33.11 44.82
N ARG A 2 -24.47 32.21 45.73
CA ARG A 2 -23.69 30.99 45.37
C ARG A 2 -24.51 29.74 44.98
N ARG A 3 -25.83 29.74 45.16
CA ARG A 3 -26.71 28.58 44.85
C ARG A 3 -27.36 28.63 43.46
N ARG A 4 -27.32 29.78 42.77
CA ARG A 4 -27.86 29.92 41.41
C ARG A 4 -26.82 29.56 40.33
N ILE A 5 -25.53 29.66 40.65
CA ILE A 5 -24.44 29.33 39.73
C ILE A 5 -24.33 27.82 39.53
N THR A 6 -24.57 27.03 40.60
CA THR A 6 -24.53 25.56 40.54
C THR A 6 -25.63 24.97 39.65
N ALA A 7 -26.79 25.63 39.58
CA ALA A 7 -27.93 25.17 38.77
C ALA A 7 -27.73 25.38 37.26
N PHE A 8 -26.94 26.39 36.86
CA PHE A 8 -26.60 26.60 35.45
C PHE A 8 -25.45 25.70 34.98
N LEU A 9 -24.54 25.30 35.89
CA LEU A 9 -23.43 24.42 35.55
C LEU A 9 -23.87 22.95 35.33
N THR A 10 -24.91 22.50 36.05
CA THR A 10 -25.48 21.15 35.87
C THR A 10 -26.38 21.03 34.65
N LEU A 11 -27.03 22.11 34.21
CA LEU A 11 -27.85 22.10 32.99
C LEU A 11 -26.99 22.11 31.71
N PHE A 12 -25.78 22.68 31.76
CA PHE A 12 -24.86 22.66 30.62
C PHE A 12 -24.16 21.30 30.44
N LEU A 13 -24.05 20.49 31.50
CA LEU A 13 -23.39 19.17 31.45
C LEU A 13 -24.28 18.06 30.88
N LEU A 14 -25.59 18.29 30.71
CA LEU A 14 -26.53 17.28 30.21
C LEU A 14 -26.75 17.31 28.69
N ALA A 15 -26.19 18.30 27.98
CA ALA A 15 -26.39 18.47 26.53
C ALA A 15 -25.29 17.82 25.66
N ALA A 16 -24.29 17.17 26.26
CA ALA A 16 -23.14 16.60 25.53
C ALA A 16 -23.34 15.14 25.06
N ALA A 17 -24.52 14.54 25.25
CA ALA A 17 -24.74 13.10 25.04
C ALA A 17 -25.24 12.69 23.64
N SER A 18 -25.40 13.62 22.70
CA SER A 18 -25.96 13.31 21.38
C SER A 18 -25.14 13.91 20.25
N VAL A 19 -23.91 13.42 20.09
CA VAL A 19 -23.19 13.52 18.82
C VAL A 19 -23.41 12.19 18.10
N PRO A 20 -24.12 12.14 16.96
CA PRO A 20 -24.17 10.92 16.16
C PRO A 20 -22.76 10.65 15.65
N ALA A 21 -22.24 9.46 15.95
CA ALA A 21 -21.00 8.97 15.36
C ALA A 21 -21.22 8.87 13.84
N GLN A 22 -20.69 9.85 13.10
CA GLN A 22 -20.71 9.83 11.65
C GLN A 22 -19.71 8.75 11.20
N GLU A 23 -20.24 7.56 10.92
CA GLU A 23 -19.49 6.40 10.48
C GLU A 23 -18.89 6.72 9.09
N SER A 24 -17.62 7.10 9.08
CA SER A 24 -16.86 7.36 7.86
C SER A 24 -16.68 6.05 7.10
N LYS A 25 -17.55 5.83 6.10
CA LYS A 25 -17.41 4.73 5.14
C LYS A 25 -16.00 4.82 4.52
N PRO A 26 -15.15 3.78 4.60
CA PRO A 26 -13.81 3.84 4.04
C PRO A 26 -13.91 4.20 2.56
N ALA A 27 -13.22 5.26 2.14
CA ALA A 27 -13.10 5.58 0.74
C ALA A 27 -12.40 4.40 0.06
N GLN A 28 -13.13 3.67 -0.78
CA GLN A 28 -12.59 2.58 -1.58
C GLN A 28 -11.51 3.17 -2.48
N GLN A 29 -10.24 2.99 -2.13
CA GLN A 29 -9.15 3.36 -3.03
C GLN A 29 -9.32 2.55 -4.33
N PRO A 30 -9.30 3.20 -5.51
CA PRO A 30 -9.28 2.48 -6.77
C PRO A 30 -8.16 1.43 -6.71
N GLY A 31 -8.51 0.18 -6.99
CA GLY A 31 -7.52 -0.91 -7.03
C GLY A 31 -6.40 -0.59 -8.03
N PRO A 32 -5.22 -1.20 -7.89
CA PRO A 32 -4.11 -0.99 -8.81
C PRO A 32 -4.57 -1.20 -10.26
N PRO A 33 -4.13 -0.35 -11.20
CA PRO A 33 -4.55 -0.44 -12.59
C PRO A 33 -4.23 -1.84 -13.15
N PRO A 34 -5.10 -2.40 -14.01
CA PRO A 34 -4.90 -3.74 -14.55
C PRO A 34 -3.58 -3.84 -15.33
N LEU A 35 -2.86 -4.95 -15.14
CA LEU A 35 -1.60 -5.24 -15.82
C LEU A 35 -1.83 -5.31 -17.34
N LYS A 36 -1.23 -4.37 -18.08
CA LYS A 36 -1.31 -4.28 -19.55
C LYS A 36 -0.16 -5.02 -20.24
N LEU A 37 0.11 -6.27 -19.85
CA LEU A 37 1.11 -7.10 -20.53
C LEU A 37 0.41 -8.24 -21.27
N LYS A 38 0.70 -8.40 -22.55
CA LYS A 38 0.23 -9.48 -23.41
C LYS A 38 1.41 -10.26 -23.98
N VAL A 39 1.17 -11.51 -24.36
CA VAL A 39 2.17 -12.31 -25.05
C VAL A 39 2.54 -11.63 -26.38
N GLY A 40 3.84 -11.50 -26.63
CA GLY A 40 4.37 -10.80 -27.80
C GLY A 40 4.69 -9.31 -27.57
N ASP A 41 4.22 -8.72 -26.47
CA ASP A 41 4.61 -7.36 -26.11
C ASP A 41 6.11 -7.30 -25.81
N THR A 42 6.75 -6.20 -26.23
CA THR A 42 8.11 -5.91 -25.80
C THR A 42 8.08 -5.59 -24.32
N VAL A 43 8.74 -6.42 -23.52
CA VAL A 43 8.87 -6.21 -22.08
C VAL A 43 9.64 -4.90 -21.81
N PRO A 44 9.18 -4.06 -20.86
CA PRO A 44 9.89 -2.85 -20.47
C PRO A 44 11.28 -3.18 -19.90
N ASP A 45 12.27 -2.33 -20.19
CA ASP A 45 13.61 -2.48 -19.63
C ASP A 45 13.60 -2.08 -18.14
N PHE A 46 14.38 -2.80 -17.34
CA PHE A 46 14.53 -2.53 -15.91
C PHE A 46 15.92 -2.93 -15.43
N THR A 47 16.32 -2.37 -14.29
CA THR A 47 17.53 -2.77 -13.57
C THR A 47 17.16 -3.20 -12.15
N LEU A 48 17.62 -4.38 -11.73
CA LEU A 48 17.45 -4.91 -10.38
C LEU A 48 18.81 -5.11 -9.72
N LYS A 49 18.89 -4.83 -8.43
CA LYS A 49 20.04 -5.24 -7.61
C LYS A 49 19.87 -6.70 -7.21
N TYR A 50 20.93 -7.48 -7.32
CA TYR A 50 20.99 -8.85 -6.80
C TYR A 50 22.30 -9.12 -6.08
N TYR A 51 22.30 -10.06 -5.14
CA TYR A 51 23.50 -10.52 -4.44
C TYR A 51 23.90 -11.89 -4.98
N ASP A 52 25.18 -12.07 -5.30
CA ASP A 52 25.70 -13.33 -5.86
C ASP A 52 26.52 -14.16 -4.86
N GLY A 53 26.55 -13.76 -3.59
CA GLY A 53 27.39 -14.38 -2.56
C GLY A 53 28.70 -13.64 -2.29
N ALA A 54 29.11 -12.70 -3.14
CA ALA A 54 30.30 -11.87 -2.94
C ALA A 54 29.96 -10.38 -2.86
N ALA A 55 29.17 -9.89 -3.82
CA ALA A 55 28.86 -8.47 -3.92
C ALA A 55 27.43 -8.22 -4.44
N MET A 56 26.93 -7.02 -4.15
CA MET A 56 25.73 -6.51 -4.80
C MET A 56 26.05 -6.14 -6.25
N LYS A 57 25.25 -6.65 -7.19
CA LYS A 57 25.40 -6.47 -8.63
C LYS A 57 24.11 -5.95 -9.25
N ASP A 58 24.23 -5.37 -10.43
CA ASP A 58 23.10 -4.97 -11.25
C ASP A 58 22.77 -6.04 -12.29
N PHE A 59 21.50 -6.40 -12.37
CA PHE A 59 20.90 -7.12 -13.47
C PHE A 59 20.10 -6.13 -14.29
N ARG A 60 20.45 -5.93 -15.56
CA ARG A 60 19.71 -5.08 -16.50
C ARG A 60 19.16 -5.94 -17.63
N LEU A 61 17.85 -5.87 -17.87
CA LEU A 61 17.16 -6.78 -18.78
C LEU A 61 17.68 -6.66 -20.23
N SER A 62 17.92 -5.43 -20.69
CA SER A 62 18.42 -5.16 -22.03
C SER A 62 19.79 -5.78 -22.34
N ASP A 63 20.61 -6.11 -21.32
CA ASP A 63 21.92 -6.73 -21.54
C ASP A 63 21.81 -8.15 -22.12
N TYR A 64 20.66 -8.81 -21.93
CA TYR A 64 20.38 -10.18 -22.35
C TYR A 64 19.55 -10.27 -23.64
N LYS A 65 18.99 -9.15 -24.11
CA LYS A 65 18.15 -9.11 -25.32
C LYS A 65 18.91 -9.66 -26.53
N GLY A 66 18.36 -10.68 -27.19
CA GLY A 66 18.97 -11.35 -28.35
C GLY A 66 20.17 -12.24 -28.02
N LYS A 67 20.57 -12.36 -26.75
CA LYS A 67 21.72 -13.18 -26.32
C LYS A 67 21.28 -14.44 -25.57
N LYS A 68 20.27 -14.32 -24.69
CA LYS A 68 19.75 -15.43 -23.88
C LYS A 68 18.26 -15.29 -23.65
N ASN A 69 17.57 -16.42 -23.50
CA ASN A 69 16.20 -16.43 -22.99
C ASN A 69 16.19 -16.08 -21.50
N VAL A 70 15.23 -15.28 -21.07
CA VAL A 70 15.09 -14.80 -19.69
C VAL A 70 13.69 -15.16 -19.18
N LEU A 71 13.63 -15.80 -18.01
CA LEU A 71 12.40 -16.09 -17.28
C LEU A 71 12.31 -15.16 -16.07
N ILE A 72 11.15 -14.54 -15.84
CA ILE A 72 10.90 -13.63 -14.71
C ILE A 72 9.82 -14.26 -13.83
N GLY A 73 10.15 -14.53 -12.57
CA GLY A 73 9.22 -15.00 -11.55
C GLY A 73 9.01 -13.94 -10.47
N PHE A 74 7.76 -13.75 -10.05
CA PHE A 74 7.40 -12.89 -8.92
C PHE A 74 7.01 -13.77 -7.73
N PHE A 75 7.72 -13.60 -6.62
CA PHE A 75 7.44 -14.28 -5.37
C PHE A 75 6.96 -13.24 -4.35
N ILE A 76 5.83 -13.49 -3.69
CA ILE A 76 5.22 -12.51 -2.79
C ILE A 76 6.06 -12.33 -1.52
N PHE A 77 6.58 -13.44 -0.98
CA PHE A 77 7.38 -13.44 0.25
C PHE A 77 8.60 -14.34 0.11
N ALA A 78 9.68 -13.96 0.80
CA ALA A 78 10.84 -14.82 0.96
C ALA A 78 10.56 -15.93 1.99
N PHE A 79 11.25 -17.07 1.85
CA PHE A 79 11.20 -18.20 2.80
C PHE A 79 9.83 -18.85 2.99
N THR A 80 8.97 -18.85 1.97
CA THR A 80 7.69 -19.59 1.98
C THR A 80 7.82 -20.92 1.24
N GLY A 81 7.17 -21.97 1.73
CA GLY A 81 6.89 -23.16 0.92
C GLY A 81 5.87 -22.78 -0.15
N GLY A 82 6.27 -22.84 -1.41
CA GLY A 82 5.42 -22.48 -2.56
C GLY A 82 4.19 -23.36 -2.71
#